data_AF-A0A367UII8-F1
#
_entry.id   AF-A0A367UII8-F1
#
_cell.length_a   1.000
_cell.length_b   1.000
_cell.length_c   1.000
_cell.angle_alpha   90.00
_cell.angle_beta   90.00
_cell.angle_gamma   90.00
#
_symmetry.space_group_name_H-M   'P 1'
#
loop_
_entity.id
_entity.type
_entity.pdbx_description
1 polymer ?
#
loop_
_entity_poly.entity_id
_entity_poly.type
_entity_poly.pdbx_seq_one_letter_code
_entity_poly.pdbx_strand_id
1 'polypeptide(L)'
;MTDTPLYVSQNYNPHSLAREWGFVLADLRPVFTLQNGDLRTARLDIAKDIQARLPKPVKSLPRRAGMVSTDSIDNDPASLQRQVGSDILCLTLLADVPLDRPLHITQSSLIGHWRWLRQVWAHLSTQKVSEASGLESLEFQKSPKNDVIDEIAKGHFNTAIAALRSEFKSLRISQNASCDLDSRLSFIRNLTLFCPLIGTELLYRLGYAPDDTNHHAKDSEE
;
A
#
# COMPACT_ATOMS: atom_id res chain seq x y z
N MET A 1 27.42 0.90 -12.35
CA MET A 1 26.20 1.47 -12.97
C MET A 1 25.14 1.48 -11.90
N THR A 2 24.59 2.65 -11.61
CA THR A 2 23.61 2.89 -10.54
C THR A 2 22.29 2.22 -10.89
N ASP A 3 22.00 1.08 -10.26
CA ASP A 3 20.66 0.47 -10.24
C ASP A 3 19.70 1.43 -9.52
N THR A 4 19.19 2.39 -10.28
CA THR A 4 18.15 3.29 -9.79
C THR A 4 16.85 2.52 -9.90
N PRO A 5 16.17 2.24 -8.79
CA PRO A 5 14.92 1.52 -8.83
C PRO A 5 13.89 2.26 -9.70
N LEU A 6 13.49 1.63 -10.80
CA LEU A 6 12.51 2.14 -11.77
C LEU A 6 11.11 1.70 -11.33
N TYR A 7 10.37 2.65 -10.75
CA TYR A 7 9.02 2.48 -10.19
C TYR A 7 7.93 2.09 -11.20
N VAL A 8 8.12 2.40 -12.49
CA VAL A 8 7.13 2.16 -13.53
C VAL A 8 7.84 1.58 -14.73
N SER A 9 7.36 0.45 -15.23
CA SER A 9 7.67 0.01 -16.59
C SER A 9 7.50 1.19 -17.55
N GLN A 10 8.59 1.58 -18.22
CA GLN A 10 8.58 2.70 -19.17
C GLN A 10 7.64 2.42 -20.37
N ASN A 11 7.31 1.15 -20.61
CA ASN A 11 6.58 0.67 -21.79
C ASN A 11 5.21 0.06 -21.41
N TYR A 12 4.30 0.89 -20.87
CA TYR A 12 2.92 0.48 -20.58
C TYR A 12 2.05 0.41 -21.85
N ASN A 13 1.25 -0.66 -21.98
CA ASN A 13 0.16 -0.77 -22.94
C ASN A 13 -1.18 -0.91 -22.19
N PRO A 14 -2.11 0.06 -22.27
CA PRO A 14 -3.41 -0.01 -21.62
C PRO A 14 -4.34 -1.12 -22.11
N HIS A 15 -4.00 -1.76 -23.22
CA HIS A 15 -4.80 -2.81 -23.84
C HIS A 15 -4.26 -4.22 -23.56
N SER A 16 -3.26 -4.36 -22.68
CA SER A 16 -2.68 -5.67 -22.38
C SER A 16 -2.22 -5.79 -20.92
N LEU A 17 -2.68 -6.85 -20.25
CA LEU A 17 -2.16 -7.33 -18.96
C LEU A 17 -0.87 -8.14 -19.13
N ALA A 18 -0.39 -8.35 -20.37
CA ALA A 18 0.76 -9.21 -20.67
C ALA A 18 2.14 -8.59 -20.36
N ARG A 19 2.18 -7.44 -19.67
CA ARG A 19 3.41 -6.81 -19.17
C ARG A 19 3.15 -6.31 -17.75
N GLU A 20 4.12 -6.47 -16.87
CA GLU A 20 4.06 -6.23 -15.41
C GLU A 20 3.53 -4.83 -15.06
N TRP A 21 2.37 -4.78 -14.39
CA TRP A 21 1.82 -3.53 -13.86
C TRP A 21 2.36 -3.34 -12.45
N GLY A 22 3.24 -2.35 -12.25
CA GLY A 22 3.74 -2.00 -10.91
C GLY A 22 5.26 -2.09 -10.80
N PHE A 23 5.75 -2.04 -9.55
CA PHE A 23 7.16 -2.11 -9.23
C PHE A 23 7.81 -3.37 -9.77
N VAL A 24 8.79 -3.21 -10.65
CA VAL A 24 9.69 -4.29 -11.12
C VAL A 24 10.80 -4.57 -10.07
N LEU A 25 10.73 -3.94 -8.89
CA LEU A 25 11.74 -4.10 -7.84
C LEU A 25 11.61 -5.38 -7.02
N ALA A 26 10.54 -6.15 -7.18
CA ALA A 26 10.29 -7.29 -6.32
C ALA A 26 9.85 -8.51 -7.14
N ASP A 27 10.80 -9.07 -7.90
CA ASP A 27 10.79 -10.50 -8.22
C ASP A 27 10.74 -11.39 -6.96
N LEU A 28 10.76 -10.84 -5.73
CA LEU A 28 11.08 -11.62 -4.53
C LEU A 28 10.21 -11.43 -3.28
N ARG A 29 9.18 -10.57 -3.20
CA ARG A 29 8.38 -10.47 -1.95
C ARG A 29 6.88 -10.22 -2.15
N PRO A 30 6.02 -11.26 -2.06
CA PRO A 30 4.64 -11.01 -1.68
C PRO A 30 4.62 -10.44 -0.26
N VAL A 31 4.17 -9.20 -0.09
CA VAL A 31 4.04 -8.61 1.27
C VAL A 31 2.84 -9.19 1.99
N PHE A 32 1.76 -9.46 1.25
CA PHE A 32 0.60 -10.15 1.79
C PHE A 32 0.78 -11.66 1.61
N THR A 33 0.64 -12.39 2.71
CA THR A 33 0.57 -13.85 2.67
C THR A 33 -0.85 -14.24 2.27
N LEU A 34 -1.06 -14.54 0.99
CA LEU A 34 -2.35 -15.02 0.48
C LEU A 34 -2.43 -16.51 0.71
N GLN A 35 -3.47 -16.98 1.41
CA GLN A 35 -3.71 -18.43 1.46
C GLN A 35 -4.17 -18.93 0.09
N ASN A 36 -3.86 -20.20 -0.22
CA ASN A 36 -4.40 -20.85 -1.41
C ASN A 36 -5.93 -20.74 -1.38
N GLY A 37 -6.52 -20.13 -2.40
CA GLY A 37 -7.94 -19.81 -2.40
C GLY A 37 -8.35 -18.86 -3.51
N ASP A 38 -9.59 -18.39 -3.44
CA ASP A 38 -10.15 -17.43 -4.38
C ASP A 38 -9.87 -15.97 -3.96
N LEU A 39 -10.18 -15.01 -4.85
CA LEU A 39 -10.03 -13.58 -4.55
C LEU A 39 -10.83 -13.10 -3.34
N ARG A 40 -11.91 -13.81 -2.99
CA ARG A 40 -12.68 -13.55 -1.77
C ARG A 40 -11.87 -13.87 -0.52
N THR A 41 -11.15 -14.99 -0.52
CA THR A 41 -10.27 -15.40 0.58
C THR A 41 -9.09 -14.42 0.70
N ALA A 42 -8.45 -14.11 -0.44
CA ALA A 42 -7.36 -13.13 -0.50
C ALA A 42 -7.77 -11.76 0.06
N ARG A 43 -8.98 -11.29 -0.28
CA ARG A 43 -9.54 -10.03 0.24
C ARG A 43 -9.60 -10.00 1.77
N LEU A 44 -10.00 -11.12 2.39
CA LEU A 44 -10.07 -11.22 3.84
C LEU A 44 -8.68 -11.35 4.48
N ASP A 45 -7.76 -12.06 3.84
CA ASP A 45 -6.39 -12.24 4.34
C ASP A 45 -5.63 -10.92 4.36
N ILE A 46 -5.71 -10.14 3.29
CA ILE A 46 -5.15 -8.78 3.22
C ILE A 46 -5.75 -7.91 4.34
N ALA A 47 -7.06 -7.93 4.53
CA ALA A 47 -7.72 -7.14 5.58
C ALA A 47 -7.26 -7.52 6.99
N LYS A 48 -7.10 -8.82 7.27
CA LYS A 48 -6.57 -9.32 8.56
C LYS A 48 -5.13 -8.85 8.77
N ASP A 49 -4.30 -8.96 7.74
CA ASP A 49 -2.89 -8.58 7.80
C ASP A 49 -2.71 -7.08 8.04
N ILE A 50 -3.56 -6.23 7.43
CA ILE A 50 -3.60 -4.80 7.71
C ILE A 50 -4.03 -4.52 9.15
N GLN A 51 -5.09 -5.18 9.64
CA GLN A 51 -5.55 -5.00 11.02
C GLN A 51 -4.54 -5.47 12.06
N ALA A 52 -3.81 -6.55 11.79
CA ALA A 52 -2.78 -7.08 12.68
C ALA A 52 -1.61 -6.11 12.89
N ARG A 53 -1.39 -5.20 11.93
CA ARG A 53 -0.38 -4.13 12.01
C ARG A 53 -0.84 -2.90 12.79
N LEU A 54 -2.08 -2.84 13.25
CA LEU A 54 -2.57 -1.72 14.04
C LEU A 54 -2.21 -1.87 15.54
N PRO A 55 -1.87 -0.76 16.22
CA PRO A 55 -1.56 -0.77 17.66
C PRO A 55 -2.82 -0.80 18.56
N LYS A 56 -4.02 -0.68 18.00
CA LYS A 56 -5.28 -0.51 18.75
C LYS A 56 -6.15 -1.77 18.70
N PRO A 57 -7.04 -1.98 19.70
CA PRO A 57 -8.04 -3.02 19.63
C PRO A 57 -8.93 -2.82 18.39
N VAL A 58 -9.02 -3.86 17.57
CA VAL A 58 -9.75 -3.84 16.30
C VAL A 58 -11.10 -4.54 16.42
N LYS A 59 -12.10 -4.02 15.70
CA LYS A 59 -13.38 -4.70 15.52
C LYS A 59 -13.13 -6.00 14.75
N SER A 60 -13.78 -7.08 15.18
CA SER A 60 -13.73 -8.36 14.47
C SER A 60 -14.22 -8.21 13.03
N LEU A 61 -13.43 -8.71 12.08
CA LEU A 61 -13.81 -8.80 10.67
C LEU A 61 -14.95 -9.80 10.46
N PRO A 62 -15.73 -9.65 9.37
CA PRO A 62 -16.72 -10.65 9.01
C PRO A 62 -16.06 -12.02 8.80
N ARG A 63 -16.76 -13.10 9.17
CA ARG A 63 -16.26 -14.48 8.99
C ARG A 63 -15.98 -14.83 7.53
N ARG A 64 -16.68 -14.18 6.60
CA ARG A 64 -16.51 -14.33 5.16
C ARG A 64 -16.66 -12.97 4.49
N ALA A 65 -15.77 -12.66 3.55
CA ALA A 65 -15.94 -11.50 2.67
C ALA A 65 -17.12 -11.69 1.71
N GLY A 66 -17.58 -10.63 1.07
CA GLY A 66 -18.52 -10.70 -0.04
C GLY A 66 -17.88 -11.39 -1.25
N MET A 67 -18.73 -11.92 -2.15
CA MET A 67 -18.27 -12.58 -3.37
C MET A 67 -17.44 -11.62 -4.23
N VAL A 68 -16.34 -12.12 -4.82
CA VAL A 68 -15.53 -11.36 -5.76
C VAL A 68 -15.71 -11.97 -7.14
N SER A 69 -16.19 -11.18 -8.09
CA SER A 69 -16.26 -11.55 -9.51
C SER A 69 -15.27 -10.73 -10.31
N THR A 70 -14.74 -11.32 -11.37
CA THR A 70 -13.85 -10.67 -12.33
C THR A 70 -14.48 -10.75 -13.71
N ASP A 71 -14.17 -9.77 -14.58
CA ASP A 71 -14.35 -9.94 -16.02
C ASP A 71 -13.19 -10.76 -16.61
N SER A 72 -12.68 -10.40 -17.80
CA SER A 72 -11.54 -10.98 -18.51
C SER A 72 -10.18 -10.86 -17.78
N ILE A 73 -10.19 -10.85 -16.45
CA ILE A 73 -9.06 -10.83 -15.53
C ILE A 73 -8.98 -12.18 -14.84
N ASP A 74 -7.75 -12.62 -14.59
CA ASP A 74 -7.46 -13.81 -13.82
C ASP A 74 -8.14 -13.81 -12.45
N ASN A 75 -8.82 -14.90 -12.12
CA ASN A 75 -9.53 -15.08 -10.86
C ASN A 75 -8.66 -15.78 -9.79
N ASP A 76 -7.46 -16.24 -10.16
CA ASP A 76 -6.46 -16.75 -9.24
C ASP A 76 -5.69 -15.59 -8.57
N PRO A 77 -5.71 -15.46 -7.23
CA PRO A 77 -5.05 -14.37 -6.53
C PRO A 77 -3.54 -14.30 -6.78
N ALA A 78 -2.85 -15.44 -6.84
CA ALA A 78 -1.40 -15.48 -7.03
C ALA A 78 -1.00 -15.03 -8.44
N SER A 79 -1.76 -15.45 -9.44
CA SER A 79 -1.57 -15.03 -10.83
C SER A 79 -1.90 -13.56 -11.02
N LEU A 80 -3.00 -13.07 -10.42
CA LEU A 80 -3.33 -11.64 -10.45
C LEU A 80 -2.28 -10.80 -9.73
N GLN A 81 -1.80 -11.23 -8.55
CA GLN A 81 -0.73 -10.56 -7.82
C GLN A 81 0.57 -10.47 -8.65
N ARG A 82 0.93 -11.51 -9.40
CA ARG A 82 2.09 -11.47 -10.31
C ARG A 82 1.89 -10.49 -11.46
N GLN A 83 0.66 -10.32 -11.95
CA GLN A 83 0.36 -9.42 -13.07
C GLN A 83 0.36 -7.94 -12.63
N VAL A 84 -0.23 -7.63 -11.46
CA VAL A 84 -0.46 -6.24 -11.02
C VAL A 84 0.29 -5.80 -9.76
N GLY A 85 1.00 -6.72 -9.11
CA GLY A 85 1.69 -6.44 -7.85
C GLY A 85 0.76 -6.34 -6.64
N SER A 86 1.36 -6.47 -5.46
CA SER A 86 0.66 -6.51 -4.15
C SER A 86 -0.12 -5.23 -3.85
N ASP A 87 0.45 -4.05 -4.14
CA ASP A 87 -0.17 -2.76 -3.82
C ASP A 87 -1.46 -2.54 -4.61
N ILE A 88 -1.45 -2.83 -5.92
CA ILE A 88 -2.63 -2.67 -6.77
C ILE A 88 -3.68 -3.72 -6.40
N LEU A 89 -3.27 -4.97 -6.15
CA LEU A 89 -4.18 -6.02 -5.71
C LEU A 89 -4.91 -5.63 -4.41
N CYS A 90 -4.17 -5.13 -3.41
CA CYS A 90 -4.74 -4.67 -2.14
C CYS A 90 -5.79 -3.57 -2.35
N LEU A 91 -5.44 -2.50 -3.07
CA LEU A 91 -6.37 -1.41 -3.34
C LEU A 91 -7.61 -1.90 -4.10
N THR A 92 -7.43 -2.78 -5.08
CA THR A 92 -8.53 -3.32 -5.89
C THR A 92 -9.50 -4.12 -5.03
N LEU A 93 -9.01 -4.91 -4.08
CA LEU A 93 -9.84 -5.74 -3.23
C LEU A 93 -10.53 -4.95 -2.10
N LEU A 94 -10.01 -3.79 -1.70
CA LEU A 94 -10.47 -3.11 -0.49
C LEU A 94 -11.08 -1.72 -0.71
N ALA A 95 -10.85 -1.05 -1.85
CA ALA A 95 -11.18 0.37 -1.99
C ALA A 95 -12.65 0.68 -2.30
N ASP A 96 -13.34 -0.20 -3.05
CA ASP A 96 -14.61 0.19 -3.67
C ASP A 96 -15.82 -0.06 -2.76
N VAL A 97 -15.86 -1.20 -2.08
CA VAL A 97 -17.01 -1.61 -1.26
C VAL A 97 -16.58 -2.21 0.07
N PRO A 98 -17.46 -2.18 1.11
CA PRO A 98 -17.21 -2.86 2.38
C PRO A 98 -16.90 -4.35 2.22
N LEU A 99 -16.16 -4.93 3.17
CA LEU A 99 -15.67 -6.31 3.09
C LEU A 99 -16.76 -7.37 2.90
N ASP A 100 -17.93 -7.18 3.49
CA ASP A 100 -19.08 -8.09 3.42
C ASP A 100 -19.89 -7.95 2.13
N ARG A 101 -19.65 -6.89 1.35
CA ARG A 101 -20.37 -6.61 0.10
C ARG A 101 -19.70 -7.27 -1.11
N PRO A 102 -20.49 -7.75 -2.09
CA PRO A 102 -19.95 -8.25 -3.35
C PRO A 102 -19.12 -7.19 -4.08
N LEU A 103 -18.00 -7.61 -4.65
CA LEU A 103 -17.08 -6.78 -5.42
C LEU A 103 -16.97 -7.33 -6.84
N HIS A 104 -17.00 -6.44 -7.82
CA HIS A 104 -16.77 -6.78 -9.22
C HIS A 104 -15.52 -6.05 -9.72
N ILE A 105 -14.52 -6.80 -10.13
CA ILE A 105 -13.22 -6.28 -10.57
C ILE A 105 -13.20 -6.22 -12.10
N THR A 106 -12.88 -5.04 -12.62
CA THR A 106 -12.74 -4.78 -14.06
C THR A 106 -11.32 -4.35 -14.38
N GLN A 107 -10.92 -4.42 -15.65
CA GLN A 107 -9.60 -3.93 -16.03
C GLN A 107 -9.45 -2.43 -15.75
N SER A 108 -10.55 -1.67 -15.89
CA SER A 108 -10.56 -0.24 -15.59
C SER A 108 -10.30 0.08 -14.12
N SER A 109 -10.77 -0.75 -13.17
CA SER A 109 -10.48 -0.53 -11.75
C SER A 109 -8.99 -0.72 -11.46
N LEU A 110 -8.38 -1.80 -11.99
CA LEU A 110 -6.92 -2.03 -11.91
C LEU A 110 -6.11 -0.83 -12.45
N ILE A 111 -6.48 -0.34 -13.63
CA ILE A 111 -5.84 0.83 -14.26
C ILE A 111 -5.99 2.07 -13.37
N GLY A 112 -7.16 2.27 -12.78
CA GLY A 112 -7.44 3.40 -11.88
C GLY A 112 -6.49 3.43 -10.69
N HIS A 113 -6.31 2.29 -10.02
CA HIS A 113 -5.38 2.16 -8.89
C HIS A 113 -3.93 2.39 -9.29
N TRP A 114 -3.48 1.79 -10.40
CA TRP A 114 -2.14 2.01 -10.93
C TRP A 114 -1.87 3.49 -11.25
N ARG A 115 -2.81 4.16 -11.94
CA ARG A 115 -2.68 5.60 -12.27
C ARG A 115 -2.57 6.45 -11.02
N TRP A 116 -3.37 6.15 -10.00
CA TRP A 116 -3.32 6.88 -8.74
C TRP A 116 -1.97 6.69 -8.04
N LEU A 117 -1.46 5.46 -7.94
CA LEU A 117 -0.14 5.18 -7.36
C LEU A 117 1.00 5.88 -8.12
N ARG A 118 0.90 5.98 -9.46
CA ARG A 118 1.84 6.80 -10.25
C ARG A 118 1.81 8.28 -9.92
N GLN A 119 0.63 8.84 -9.63
CA GLN A 119 0.55 10.24 -9.19
C GLN A 119 1.20 10.42 -7.81
N VAL A 120 0.95 9.48 -6.89
CA VAL A 120 1.59 9.47 -5.57
C VAL A 120 3.10 9.45 -5.70
N TRP A 121 3.63 8.53 -6.50
CA TRP A 121 5.06 8.43 -6.75
C TRP A 121 5.65 9.68 -7.38
N ALA A 122 5.04 10.19 -8.46
CA ALA A 122 5.55 11.39 -9.14
C ALA A 122 5.63 12.59 -8.21
N HIS A 123 4.67 12.71 -7.29
CA HIS A 123 4.63 13.80 -6.32
C HIS A 123 5.67 13.66 -5.21
N LEU A 124 5.87 12.45 -4.68
CA LEU A 124 6.66 12.23 -3.46
C LEU A 124 8.11 11.80 -3.73
N SER A 125 8.40 11.14 -4.85
CA SER A 125 9.74 10.59 -5.15
C SER A 125 10.80 11.62 -5.54
N THR A 126 10.38 12.83 -5.91
CA THR A 126 11.25 13.90 -6.43
C THR A 126 11.82 14.80 -5.34
N GLN A 127 11.33 14.68 -4.10
CA GLN A 127 11.68 15.56 -3.01
C GLN A 127 12.81 14.94 -2.17
N LYS A 128 14.02 15.49 -2.29
CA LYS A 128 15.16 15.09 -1.45
C LYS A 128 15.00 15.68 -0.06
N VAL A 129 15.27 14.88 0.97
CA VAL A 129 15.42 15.36 2.34
C VAL A 129 16.69 16.20 2.40
N SER A 130 16.58 17.47 2.77
CA SER A 130 17.76 18.25 3.18
C SER A 130 18.35 17.58 4.43
N GLU A 131 19.66 17.37 4.44
CA GLU A 131 20.46 16.63 5.44
C GLU A 131 20.38 17.13 6.90
N ALA A 132 19.40 17.96 7.25
CA ALA A 132 19.29 18.66 8.53
C ALA A 132 18.26 18.07 9.52
N SER A 133 17.41 17.12 9.15
CA SER A 133 16.52 16.48 10.12
C SER A 133 17.20 15.23 10.67
N GLY A 134 17.84 15.38 11.84
CA GLY A 134 18.43 14.29 12.60
C GLY A 134 17.45 13.15 12.83
N LEU A 135 18.02 11.96 13.02
CA LEU A 135 17.39 10.70 13.39
C LEU A 135 16.43 10.87 14.59
N GLU A 136 15.22 11.39 14.37
CA GLU A 136 14.15 11.23 15.35
C GLU A 136 13.67 9.79 15.26
N SER A 137 13.75 9.12 16.42
CA SER A 137 13.31 7.74 16.60
C SER A 137 11.90 7.56 16.05
N LEU A 138 11.63 6.32 15.64
CA LEU A 138 10.37 5.82 15.10
C LEU A 138 9.23 5.83 16.14
N GLU A 139 9.20 6.80 17.04
CA GLU A 139 8.11 6.96 17.96
C GLU A 139 6.90 7.47 17.19
N PHE A 140 5.79 6.76 17.36
CA PHE A 140 4.45 7.23 17.07
C PHE A 140 4.21 8.54 17.85
N GLN A 141 4.77 9.66 17.39
CA GLN A 141 4.35 10.97 17.85
C GLN A 141 2.85 11.01 17.63
N LYS A 142 2.10 11.21 18.71
CA LYS A 142 0.64 11.27 18.76
C LYS A 142 0.15 12.23 17.67
N SER A 143 -0.13 11.69 16.49
CA SER A 143 -0.80 12.47 15.48
C SER A 143 -2.20 12.81 16.02
N PRO A 144 -2.76 13.96 15.64
CA PRO A 144 -4.19 14.18 15.77
C PRO A 144 -4.94 12.99 15.11
N LYS A 145 -6.21 12.78 15.51
CA LYS A 145 -7.09 11.70 15.04
C LYS A 145 -6.75 11.28 13.60
N ASN A 146 -6.23 10.06 13.47
CA ASN A 146 -5.88 9.51 12.18
C ASN A 146 -7.11 8.77 11.64
N ASP A 147 -7.87 9.45 10.79
CA ASP A 147 -9.13 8.94 10.23
C ASP A 147 -8.93 7.60 9.51
N VAL A 148 -7.79 7.40 8.85
CA VAL A 148 -7.44 6.13 8.19
C VAL A 148 -7.36 5.00 9.22
N ILE A 149 -6.59 5.19 10.29
CA ILE A 149 -6.41 4.17 11.35
C ILE A 149 -7.74 3.88 12.06
N ASP A 150 -8.52 4.92 12.36
CA ASP A 150 -9.79 4.77 13.06
C ASP A 150 -10.83 4.03 12.20
N GLU A 151 -10.83 4.22 10.88
CA GLU A 151 -11.70 3.45 9.97
C GLU A 151 -11.22 2.00 9.78
N ILE A 152 -9.91 1.74 9.70
CA ILE A 152 -9.39 0.35 9.68
C ILE A 152 -9.75 -0.39 10.97
N ALA A 153 -9.65 0.28 12.13
CA ALA A 153 -10.04 -0.30 13.42
C ALA A 153 -11.53 -0.67 13.47
N LYS A 154 -12.39 0.05 12.74
CA LYS A 154 -13.81 -0.28 12.56
C LYS A 154 -14.08 -1.34 11.48
N GLY A 155 -13.06 -1.77 10.74
CA GLY A 155 -13.17 -2.70 9.62
C GLY A 155 -13.68 -2.06 8.31
N HIS A 156 -13.62 -0.73 8.20
CA HIS A 156 -14.11 0.05 7.05
C HIS A 156 -12.96 0.41 6.09
N PHE A 157 -12.33 -0.59 5.49
CA PHE A 157 -11.15 -0.40 4.63
C PHE A 157 -11.42 0.49 3.40
N ASN A 158 -12.61 0.40 2.80
CA ASN A 158 -12.99 1.26 1.69
C ASN A 158 -13.04 2.74 2.10
N THR A 159 -13.59 3.03 3.28
CA THR A 159 -13.62 4.38 3.85
C THR A 159 -12.21 4.85 4.22
N ALA A 160 -11.38 3.98 4.79
CA ALA A 160 -9.98 4.28 5.10
C ALA A 160 -9.17 4.63 3.85
N ILE A 161 -9.34 3.89 2.74
CA ILE A 161 -8.68 4.20 1.46
C ILE A 161 -9.22 5.50 0.86
N ALA A 162 -10.51 5.80 1.02
CA ALA A 162 -11.07 7.09 0.62
C ALA A 162 -10.47 8.26 1.42
N ALA A 163 -10.30 8.10 2.74
CA ALA A 163 -9.62 9.06 3.59
C ALA A 163 -8.15 9.25 3.17
N LEU A 164 -7.43 8.16 2.90
CA LEU A 164 -6.05 8.19 2.38
C LEU A 164 -5.94 8.97 1.04
N ARG A 165 -6.88 8.75 0.12
CA ARG A 165 -6.95 9.53 -1.14
C ARG A 165 -7.21 11.01 -0.89
N SER A 166 -8.02 11.34 0.13
CA SER A 166 -8.27 12.71 0.55
C SER A 166 -7.03 13.36 1.16
N GLU A 167 -6.29 12.65 2.01
CA GLU A 167 -4.98 13.09 2.54
C GLU A 167 -4.02 13.44 1.39
N PHE A 168 -3.88 12.56 0.39
CA PHE A 168 -3.05 12.82 -0.78
C PHE A 168 -3.48 14.07 -1.56
N LYS A 169 -4.80 14.27 -1.73
CA LYS A 169 -5.33 15.46 -2.42
C LYS A 169 -4.97 16.73 -1.66
N SER A 170 -5.08 16.73 -0.33
CA SER A 170 -4.70 17.86 0.51
C SER A 170 -3.21 18.16 0.45
N LEU A 171 -2.35 17.14 0.46
CA LEU A 171 -0.90 17.31 0.28
C LEU A 171 -0.55 18.02 -1.03
N ARG A 172 -1.20 17.64 -2.13
CA ARG A 172 -0.97 18.27 -3.44
C ARG A 172 -1.38 19.75 -3.51
N ILE A 173 -2.28 20.20 -2.64
CA ILE A 173 -2.80 21.57 -2.63
C ILE A 173 -2.01 22.46 -1.66
N SER A 174 -1.42 21.88 -0.61
CA SER A 174 -0.66 22.62 0.40
C SER A 174 0.58 23.31 -0.21
N GLN A 175 0.81 24.57 0.16
CA GLN A 175 1.96 25.38 -0.29
C GLN A 175 2.98 25.66 0.84
N ASN A 176 2.74 25.16 2.06
CA ASN A 176 3.52 25.52 3.25
C ASN A 176 4.59 24.47 3.59
N ALA A 177 5.85 24.74 3.23
CA ALA A 177 6.96 23.77 3.24
C ALA A 177 7.31 23.10 4.59
N SER A 178 7.01 23.71 5.75
CA SER A 178 7.32 23.11 7.07
C SER A 178 6.22 22.22 7.64
N CYS A 179 4.94 22.56 7.42
CA CYS A 179 3.78 21.71 7.73
C CYS A 179 3.70 20.48 6.79
N ASP A 180 4.50 20.51 5.74
CA ASP A 180 4.47 19.57 4.63
C ASP A 180 5.20 18.26 4.96
N LEU A 181 6.29 18.26 5.76
CA LEU A 181 7.03 17.01 6.06
C LEU A 181 6.25 16.06 6.96
N ASP A 182 5.72 16.54 8.10
CA ASP A 182 4.95 15.68 9.02
C ASP A 182 3.68 15.14 8.38
N SER A 183 2.99 15.98 7.61
CA SER A 183 1.80 15.58 6.84
C SER A 183 2.16 14.55 5.76
N ARG A 184 3.31 14.72 5.06
CA ARG A 184 3.83 13.75 4.09
C ARG A 184 4.19 12.43 4.76
N LEU A 185 4.91 12.45 5.88
CA LEU A 185 5.29 11.24 6.61
C LEU A 185 4.07 10.51 7.15
N SER A 186 3.09 11.24 7.69
CA SER A 186 1.81 10.66 8.13
C SER A 186 1.08 9.98 6.98
N PHE A 187 0.98 10.64 5.82
CA PHE A 187 0.37 10.05 4.63
C PHE A 187 1.12 8.80 4.15
N ILE A 188 2.45 8.85 4.06
CA ILE A 188 3.24 7.70 3.60
C ILE A 188 3.09 6.53 4.58
N ARG A 189 3.08 6.78 5.89
CA ARG A 189 2.81 5.73 6.90
C ARG A 189 1.44 5.09 6.71
N ASN A 190 0.40 5.91 6.51
CA ASN A 190 -0.95 5.41 6.21
C ASN A 190 -1.00 4.64 4.88
N LEU A 191 -0.27 5.11 3.86
CA LEU A 191 -0.15 4.44 2.57
C LEU A 191 0.52 3.07 2.71
N THR A 192 1.58 2.94 3.52
CA THR A 192 2.32 1.68 3.74
C THR A 192 1.44 0.55 4.29
N LEU A 193 0.33 0.87 4.98
CA LEU A 193 -0.62 -0.15 5.43
C LEU A 193 -1.27 -0.87 4.24
N PHE A 194 -1.69 -0.14 3.22
CA PHE A 194 -2.37 -0.70 2.05
C PHE A 194 -1.42 -1.05 0.92
N CYS A 195 -0.39 -0.23 0.73
CA CYS A 195 0.55 -0.28 -0.38
C CYS A 195 1.97 -0.35 0.19
N PRO A 196 2.35 -1.46 0.84
CA PRO A 196 3.60 -1.58 1.56
C PRO A 196 4.84 -1.42 0.66
N LEU A 197 4.77 -1.78 -0.62
CA LEU A 197 5.93 -1.68 -1.51
C LEU A 197 6.24 -0.21 -1.85
N ILE A 198 5.26 0.55 -2.35
CA ILE A 198 5.42 2.00 -2.57
C ILE A 198 5.74 2.74 -1.27
N GLY A 199 5.02 2.42 -0.20
CA GLY A 199 5.15 3.14 1.06
C GLY A 199 6.54 3.01 1.64
N THR A 200 7.08 1.79 1.67
CA THR A 200 8.43 1.51 2.16
C THR A 200 9.51 2.19 1.32
N GLU A 201 9.40 2.10 -0.01
CA GLU A 201 10.37 2.77 -0.90
C GLU A 201 10.35 4.29 -0.75
N LEU A 202 9.16 4.89 -0.56
CA LEU A 202 9.05 6.33 -0.31
C LEU A 202 9.65 6.72 1.04
N LEU A 203 9.44 5.92 2.09
CA LEU A 203 10.10 6.11 3.40
C LEU A 203 11.62 6.01 3.27
N TYR A 204 12.12 5.01 2.55
CA TYR A 204 13.54 4.81 2.30
C TYR A 204 14.19 6.02 1.61
N ARG A 205 13.54 6.58 0.59
CA ARG A 205 14.01 7.80 -0.09
C ARG A 205 14.02 9.04 0.80
N LEU A 206 13.22 9.04 1.86
CA LEU A 206 13.20 10.07 2.89
C LEU A 206 14.21 9.79 4.03
N GLY A 207 15.05 8.75 3.92
CA GLY A 207 16.05 8.39 4.91
C GLY A 207 15.53 7.56 6.09
N TYR A 208 14.29 7.06 6.02
CA TYR A 208 13.73 6.15 7.02
C TYR A 208 13.99 4.70 6.60
N ALA A 209 14.70 3.93 7.43
CA ALA A 209 14.92 2.52 7.17
C ALA A 209 13.59 1.73 7.25
N PRO A 210 13.40 0.68 6.44
CA PRO A 210 12.33 -0.29 6.67
C PRO A 210 12.52 -0.89 8.07
N ASP A 211 11.44 -1.04 8.84
CA ASP A 211 11.49 -1.72 10.13
C ASP A 211 12.08 -3.13 9.95
N ASP A 212 13.29 -3.35 10.48
CA ASP A 212 13.97 -4.64 10.48
C ASP A 212 13.19 -5.62 11.38
N THR A 213 12.28 -6.40 10.80
CA THR A 213 11.88 -7.66 11.41
C THR A 213 12.96 -8.70 11.14
N ASN A 214 13.96 -8.74 12.02
CA ASN A 214 14.80 -9.89 12.39
C ASN A 214 14.93 -11.04 11.36
N HIS A 215 16.04 -11.05 10.62
CA HIS A 215 16.70 -12.30 10.26
C HIS A 215 18.08 -12.34 10.92
N HIS A 216 18.15 -13.12 12.01
CA HIS A 216 19.33 -13.72 12.62
C HIS A 216 20.69 -13.05 12.38
N ALA A 217 21.12 -12.23 13.34
CA ALA A 217 22.52 -12.25 13.77
C ALA A 217 22.75 -13.54 14.58
N LYS A 218 23.05 -14.63 13.87
CA LYS A 218 23.91 -15.75 14.29
C LYS A 218 25.05 -15.69 13.27
N ASP A 219 26.32 -15.49 13.59
CA ASP A 219 27.07 -15.79 14.79
C ASP A 219 28.19 -14.74 14.94
N SER A 220 28.31 -14.18 16.13
CA SER A 220 29.54 -13.58 16.64
C SER A 220 29.64 -14.01 18.08
N GLU A 221 30.33 -15.12 18.34
CA GLU A 221 31.10 -15.37 19.57
C GLU A 221 31.93 -16.65 19.37
N GLU A 222 33.24 -16.40 19.27
CA GLU A 222 34.43 -17.26 19.52
C GLU A 222 34.64 -18.58 18.76
#